data_AF-A0A7C9JI77-F1
#
_entry.id   AF-A0A7C9JI77-F1
#
_cell.length_a   1.000
_cell.length_b   1.000
_cell.length_c   1.000
_cell.angle_alpha   90.00
_cell.angle_beta   90.00
_cell.angle_gamma   90.00
#
_symmetry.space_group_name_H-M   'P 1'
#
loop_
_entity.id
_entity.type
_entity.pdbx_description
1 polymer ?
#
loop_
_entity_poly.entity_id
_entity_poly.type
_entity_poly.pdbx_seq_one_letter_code
_entity_poly.pdbx_strand_id
1 'polypeptide(L)' 'MTTIYVAPNVKQQSVELSDGSRGEVEAETEGAGQTRYSFDFNYHLHPSFWVDRPLKNGMTVNVQTLDGPEKFQIELR' A
#
# COMPACT_ATOMS: atom_id res chain seq x y z
N MET A 1 6.75 9.24 -8.41
CA MET A 1 5.62 8.30 -8.22
C MET A 1 6.25 6.95 -8.06
N THR A 2 6.02 6.32 -6.92
CA THR A 2 6.64 5.03 -6.57
C THR A 2 5.62 3.91 -6.75
N THR A 3 6.03 2.78 -7.33
CA THR A 3 5.16 1.61 -7.49
C THR A 3 5.38 0.65 -6.33
N ILE A 4 4.30 0.16 -5.73
CA ILE A 4 4.28 -0.88 -4.71
C ILE A 4 3.87 -2.19 -5.37
N TYR A 5 4.72 -3.21 -5.28
CA TYR A 5 4.44 -4.53 -5.80
C TYR A 5 3.76 -5.39 -4.74
N VAL A 6 2.54 -5.84 -5.02
CA VAL A 6 1.69 -6.56 -4.05
C VAL A 6 1.25 -7.90 -4.63
N ALA A 7 1.48 -9.00 -3.91
CA ALA A 7 0.94 -10.29 -4.28
C ALA A 7 -0.57 -10.37 -3.99
N PRO A 8 -1.41 -10.78 -4.95
CA PRO A 8 -2.84 -10.89 -4.72
C PRO A 8 -3.16 -12.05 -3.76
N ASN A 9 -4.24 -11.90 -2.99
CA ASN A 9 -4.78 -12.92 -2.08
C ASN A 9 -3.86 -13.34 -0.91
N VAL A 10 -2.81 -12.57 -0.62
CA VAL A 10 -1.97 -12.78 0.56
C VAL A 10 -2.40 -11.80 1.65
N LYS A 11 -2.78 -12.33 2.83
CA LYS A 11 -3.28 -11.51 3.94
C LYS A 11 -2.20 -10.56 4.47
N GLN A 12 -0.97 -11.04 4.63
CA GLN A 12 0.14 -10.26 5.15
C GLN A 12 1.40 -10.61 4.37
N GLN A 13 2.10 -9.60 3.86
CA GLN A 13 3.30 -9.79 3.05
C GLN A 13 4.23 -8.58 3.08
N SER A 14 5.52 -8.83 2.89
CA SER A 14 6.48 -7.81 2.53
C SER A 14 6.22 -7.33 1.10
N VAL A 15 6.37 -6.02 0.87
CA VAL A 15 6.27 -5.39 -0.45
C VAL A 15 7.57 -4.71 -0.80
N GLU A 16 7.95 -4.83 -2.07
CA GLU A 16 9.06 -4.07 -2.65
C GLU A 16 8.51 -2.88 -3.43
N LEU A 17 9.26 -1.78 -3.43
CA LEU A 17 8.91 -0.56 -4.14
C LEU A 17 9.86 -0.33 -5.31
N SER A 18 9.40 0.38 -6.34
CA SER A 18 10.20 0.63 -7.56
C SER A 18 11.48 1.45 -7.33
N ASP A 19 11.58 2.15 -6.22
CA ASP A 19 12.79 2.88 -5.80
C ASP A 19 13.76 2.03 -4.98
N GLY A 20 13.46 0.74 -4.79
CA GLY A 20 14.28 -0.21 -4.03
C GLY A 20 14.00 -0.22 -2.53
N SER A 21 13.11 0.65 -2.03
CA SER A 21 12.65 0.59 -0.65
C SER A 21 11.69 -0.58 -0.42
N ARG A 22 11.36 -0.83 0.85
CA ARG A 22 10.54 -1.98 1.28
C ARG A 22 9.54 -1.56 2.35
N GLY A 23 8.45 -2.31 2.42
CA GLY A 23 7.44 -2.18 3.46
C GLY A 23 6.69 -3.49 3.68
N GLU A 24 5.59 -3.40 4.39
CA GLU A 24 4.64 -4.48 4.65
C GLU A 24 3.25 -4.02 4.24
N VAL A 25 2.43 -4.95 3.76
CA VAL A 25 0.99 -4.75 3.60
C VAL A 25 0.23 -5.83 4.34
N GLU A 26 -0.79 -5.41 5.10
CA GLU A 26 -1.76 -6.31 5.73
C GLU A 26 -3.18 -6.02 5.25
N ALA A 27 -3.88 -7.08 4.86
CA ALA A 27 -5.30 -7.08 4.53
C ALA A 27 -6.10 -7.57 5.75
N GLU A 28 -6.86 -6.67 6.35
CA GLU A 28 -7.72 -6.95 7.49
C GLU A 28 -9.19 -6.83 7.08
N THR A 29 -10.02 -7.80 7.48
CA THR A 29 -11.46 -7.68 7.32
C THR A 29 -12.01 -6.85 8.48
N GLU A 30 -12.44 -5.62 8.21
CA GLU A 30 -13.20 -4.83 9.15
C GLU A 30 -14.68 -5.26 9.15
N GLY A 31 -15.36 -5.04 10.28
CA GLY A 31 -16.78 -5.36 10.44
C GLY A 31 -17.63 -4.79 9.30
N ALA A 32 -18.69 -5.53 8.92
CA ALA A 32 -19.48 -5.36 7.69
C ALA A 32 -18.85 -5.87 6.39
N GLY A 33 -17.74 -6.63 6.46
CA GLY A 33 -17.19 -7.36 5.31
C GLY A 33 -16.36 -6.51 4.35
N GLN A 34 -15.89 -5.34 4.82
CA GLN A 34 -14.94 -4.51 4.08
C GLN A 34 -13.51 -4.96 4.39
N THR A 35 -12.64 -4.98 3.38
CA THR A 35 -11.21 -5.27 3.55
C THR A 35 -10.44 -3.96 3.56
N ARG A 36 -9.72 -3.69 4.65
CA ARG A 36 -8.71 -2.64 4.76
C ARG A 36 -7.36 -3.21 4.38
N TYR A 37 -6.64 -2.53 3.49
CA TYR A 37 -5.24 -2.80 3.20
C TYR A 37 -4.37 -1.73 3.86
N SER A 38 -3.61 -2.09 4.88
CA SER A 38 -2.71 -1.19 5.63
C SER A 38 -1.28 -1.36 5.13
N PHE A 39 -0.67 -0.27 4.67
CA PHE A 39 0.71 -0.22 4.19
C PHE A 39 1.59 0.48 5.22
N ASP A 40 2.68 -0.17 5.62
CA ASP A 40 3.72 0.38 6.48
C ASP A 40 5.08 0.28 5.80
N PHE A 41 5.91 1.31 5.88
CA PHE A 41 7.16 1.40 5.14
C PHE A 41 8.37 1.52 6.07
N ASN A 42 9.40 0.74 5.76
CA ASN A 42 10.58 0.62 6.61
C ASN A 42 11.31 1.97 6.74
N TYR A 43 11.84 2.23 7.94
CA TYR A 43 12.61 3.44 8.26
C TYR A 43 11.89 4.77 8.00
N HIS A 44 10.55 4.74 7.88
CA HIS A 44 9.74 5.92 7.54
C HIS A 44 10.18 6.61 6.23
N LEU A 45 10.70 5.82 5.27
CA LEU A 45 11.08 6.34 3.94
C LEU A 45 9.89 6.85 3.13
N HIS A 46 8.69 6.34 3.44
CA HIS A 46 7.42 6.73 2.85
C HIS A 46 6.36 6.83 3.96
N PRO A 47 5.31 7.65 3.78
CA PRO A 47 4.19 7.72 4.70
C PRO A 47 3.36 6.44 4.66
N SER A 48 3.12 5.84 5.82
CA SER A 48 2.18 4.73 5.96
C SER A 48 0.75 5.20 5.65
N PHE A 49 -0.05 4.35 5.01
CA PHE A 49 -1.42 4.67 4.63
C PHE A 49 -2.29 3.41 4.56
N TRP A 50 -3.61 3.57 4.42
CA TRP A 50 -4.51 2.44 4.19
C TRP A 50 -5.49 2.68 3.04
N VAL A 51 -6.05 1.59 2.52
CA VAL A 51 -7.06 1.58 1.45
C VAL A 51 -8.25 0.71 1.89
N ASP A 52 -9.42 1.32 2.07
CA ASP A 52 -10.67 0.65 2.48
C ASP A 52 -11.51 0.13 1.29
N ARG A 53 -10.82 -0.35 0.24
CA ARG A 53 -11.45 -0.89 -0.96
C ARG A 53 -10.54 -1.93 -1.62
N PRO A 54 -11.08 -2.85 -2.44
CA PRO A 54 -10.26 -3.83 -3.13
C PRO A 54 -9.16 -3.18 -3.97
N LEU A 55 -7.93 -3.68 -3.81
CA LEU A 55 -6.79 -3.25 -4.63
C LEU A 55 -7.01 -3.65 -6.09
N LYS A 56 -6.61 -2.77 -7.01
CA LYS A 56 -6.67 -3.02 -8.47
C LYS A 56 -5.30 -2.81 -9.08
N ASN A 57 -4.95 -3.64 -10.05
CA ASN A 57 -3.70 -3.46 -10.78
C ASN A 57 -3.68 -2.10 -11.49
N GLY A 58 -2.61 -1.33 -11.32
CA GLY A 58 -2.48 0.03 -11.83
C GLY A 58 -3.21 1.11 -11.02
N MET A 59 -3.79 0.77 -9.86
CA MET A 59 -4.47 1.76 -9.01
C MET A 59 -3.48 2.80 -8.49
N THR A 60 -3.83 4.08 -8.59
CA THR A 60 -3.08 5.18 -7.98
C THR A 60 -3.69 5.56 -6.62
N VAL A 61 -2.83 5.78 -5.63
CA VAL A 61 -3.17 6.31 -4.30
C VAL A 61 -2.43 7.63 -4.10
N ASN A 62 -3.16 8.70 -3.77
CA ASN A 62 -2.58 9.97 -3.37
C ASN A 62 -2.67 10.08 -1.85
N VAL A 63 -1.53 10.16 -1.17
CA VAL A 63 -1.43 10.25 0.28
C VAL A 63 -1.08 11.69 0.63
N GLN A 64 -1.92 12.35 1.42
CA GLN A 64 -1.64 13.70 1.91
C GLN A 64 -0.78 13.60 3.15
N THR A 65 0.37 14.26 3.16
CA THR A 65 1.27 14.33 4.33
C THR A 65 1.57 15.79 4.68
N LEU A 66 2.20 16.02 5.83
CA LEU A 66 2.64 17.36 6.24
C LEU A 66 3.72 17.93 5.31
N ASP A 67 4.58 17.08 4.74
CA ASP A 67 5.68 17.47 3.86
C ASP A 67 5.25 17.60 2.38
N GLY A 68 4.00 17.23 2.08
CA GLY A 68 3.39 17.32 0.76
C GLY A 68 2.69 16.04 0.33
N PRO A 69 1.91 16.08 -0.76
CA PRO A 69 1.25 14.90 -1.28
C PRO A 69 2.26 13.93 -1.91
N GLU A 70 2.16 12.66 -1.53
CA GLU A 70 2.90 11.57 -2.17
C GLU A 70 1.97 10.70 -3.00
N LYS A 71 2.49 10.13 -4.09
CA LYS A 71 1.71 9.31 -5.03
C LYS A 71 2.32 7.94 -5.20
N PHE A 72 1.49 6.93 -4.96
CA PHE A 72 1.82 5.52 -5.15
C PHE A 72 1.00 4.90 -6.26
N GLN A 73 1.59 3.96 -6.99
CA GLN A 73 0.87 3.05 -7.87
C GLN A 73 0.92 1.64 -7.29
N ILE A 74 -0.21 0.94 -7.26
CA ILE A 74 -0.28 -0.47 -6.87
C ILE A 74 -0.17 -1.33 -8.13
N GLU A 75 0.79 -2.25 -8.14
CA GLU A 75 0.92 -3.26 -9.19
C GLU A 75 0.78 -4.65 -8.56
N LEU A 76 -0.20 -5.41 -9.04
CA LEU A 76 -0.43 -6.76 -8.54
C LEU A 76 0.49 -7.73 -9.29
N ARG A 77 1.34 -8.46 -8.57
CA ARG A 77 2.36 -9.38 -9.14
C ARG A 77 2.35 -10.76 -8.50
#